data_AF-A0A941EMM2-F1
#
_entry.id   AF-A0A941EMM2-F1
#
_cell.length_a   1.000
_cell.length_b   1.000
_cell.length_c   1.000
_cell.angle_alpha   90.00
_cell.angle_beta   90.00
_cell.angle_gamma   90.00
#
_symmetry.space_group_name_H-M   'P 1'
#
loop_
_entity.id
_entity.type
_entity.pdbx_description
1 polymer ?
#
loop_
_entity_poly.entity_id
_entity_poly.type
_entity_poly.pdbx_seq_one_letter_code
_entity_poly.pdbx_strand_id
1 'polypeptide(L)'
;MIGLVTRPAVRTRAERLSGYRRVLEARSPQTSVDRLRVLATDEVRPVRLWTARNPATPADALDRLARDCDASVRWNALVNPLLPDEALSWMAEREEGEHGSRWFHERSLIVHHPNASEGLRAELIAAGACRCPEWCSGRSTFAAR
;
A
#
# COMPACT_ATOMS: atom_id res chain seq x y z
N MET A 1 -27.48 -26.24 -27.11
CA MET A 1 -26.99 -24.86 -27.27
C MET A 1 -25.64 -24.76 -26.59
N ILE A 2 -24.57 -24.69 -27.38
CA ILE A 2 -23.17 -24.69 -26.93
C ILE A 2 -22.81 -23.32 -26.34
N GLY A 3 -22.25 -23.34 -25.13
CA GLY A 3 -21.93 -22.16 -24.34
C GLY A 3 -20.90 -21.25 -25.02
N LEU A 4 -21.20 -19.96 -25.05
CA LEU A 4 -20.26 -18.91 -25.44
C LEU A 4 -19.15 -18.83 -24.38
N VAL A 5 -18.06 -19.56 -24.60
CA VAL A 5 -16.80 -19.32 -23.89
C VAL A 5 -16.31 -17.94 -24.35
N THR A 6 -16.56 -16.91 -23.55
CA THR A 6 -15.99 -15.58 -23.78
C THR A 6 -14.48 -15.68 -23.71
N ARG A 7 -13.81 -15.72 -24.88
CA ARG A 7 -12.35 -15.64 -24.98
C ARG A 7 -11.93 -14.35 -24.26
N PRO A 8 -10.93 -14.39 -23.35
CA PRO A 8 -10.47 -13.16 -22.72
C PRO A 8 -9.98 -12.22 -23.82
N ALA A 9 -10.54 -11.02 -23.87
CA ALA A 9 -10.23 -10.05 -24.92
C ALA A 9 -8.72 -9.78 -24.93
N VAL A 10 -8.05 -10.14 -26.03
CA VAL A 10 -6.62 -9.87 -26.19
C VAL A 10 -6.45 -8.37 -26.39
N ARG A 11 -6.01 -7.67 -25.34
CA ARG A 11 -5.80 -6.21 -25.36
C ARG A 11 -4.90 -5.79 -26.53
N THR A 12 -5.30 -4.76 -27.26
CA THR A 12 -4.57 -4.15 -28.37
C THR A 12 -3.25 -3.54 -27.90
N ARG A 13 -2.30 -3.30 -28.83
CA ARG A 13 -1.03 -2.62 -28.52
C ARG A 13 -1.28 -1.25 -27.87
N ALA A 14 -2.27 -0.50 -28.34
CA ALA A 14 -2.64 0.79 -27.77
C ALA A 14 -3.15 0.67 -26.32
N GLU A 15 -4.00 -0.31 -26.03
CA GLU A 15 -4.50 -0.59 -24.67
C GLU A 15 -3.37 -1.03 -23.73
N ARG A 16 -2.44 -1.87 -24.19
CA ARG A 16 -1.26 -2.27 -23.39
C ARG A 16 -0.33 -1.08 -23.13
N LEU A 17 -0.08 -0.26 -24.14
CA LEU A 17 0.71 0.97 -24.01
C LEU A 17 0.02 1.98 -23.08
N SER A 18 -1.31 1.99 -23.00
CA SER A 18 -2.05 2.85 -22.06
C SER A 18 -1.74 2.50 -20.61
N GLY A 19 -1.70 1.21 -20.26
CA GLY A 19 -1.33 0.76 -18.92
C GLY A 19 0.13 1.06 -18.60
N TYR A 20 1.03 0.86 -19.57
CA TYR A 20 2.46 1.18 -19.40
C TYR A 20 2.70 2.67 -19.17
N ARG A 21 2.05 3.57 -19.93
CA ARG A 21 2.16 5.02 -19.73
C ARG A 21 1.67 5.45 -18.35
N ARG A 22 0.52 4.94 -17.90
CA ARG A 22 -0.01 5.22 -16.55
C ARG A 22 0.89 4.70 -15.43
N VAL A 23 1.60 3.59 -15.65
CA VAL A 23 2.65 3.15 -14.72
C VAL A 23 3.80 4.15 -14.64
N LEU A 24 4.23 4.72 -15.77
CA LEU A 24 5.28 5.74 -15.78
C LEU A 24 4.82 7.03 -15.08
N GLU A 25 3.57 7.45 -15.31
CA GLU A 25 2.94 8.55 -14.58
C GLU A 25 2.93 8.26 -13.07
N ALA A 26 2.42 7.10 -12.67
CA ALA A 26 2.36 6.69 -11.26
C ALA A 26 3.75 6.64 -10.58
N ARG A 27 4.82 6.33 -11.32
CA ARG A 27 6.20 6.32 -10.80
C ARG A 27 6.83 7.70 -10.68
N SER A 28 6.35 8.68 -11.43
CA SER A 28 6.97 10.01 -11.49
C SER A 28 6.67 10.81 -10.22
N PRO A 29 7.68 11.29 -9.48
CA PRO A 29 7.46 12.16 -8.32
C PRO A 29 6.84 13.51 -8.68
N GLN A 30 6.84 13.88 -9.96
CA GLN A 30 6.28 15.14 -10.47
C GLN A 30 4.79 15.02 -10.82
N THR A 31 4.21 13.83 -10.70
CA THR A 31 2.79 13.63 -10.99
C THR A 31 1.95 14.37 -9.97
N SER A 32 0.98 15.15 -10.45
CA SER A 32 0.13 15.96 -9.58
C SER A 32 -0.69 15.09 -8.64
N VAL A 33 -0.99 15.66 -7.47
CA VAL A 33 -1.81 15.02 -6.43
C VAL A 33 -3.17 14.56 -6.97
N ASP A 34 -3.85 15.39 -7.75
CA ASP A 34 -5.13 15.03 -8.37
C ASP A 34 -4.99 13.88 -9.37
N ARG A 35 -3.88 13.83 -10.11
CA ARG A 35 -3.63 12.72 -11.02
C ARG A 35 -3.36 11.43 -10.24
N LEU A 36 -2.65 11.50 -9.12
CA LEU A 36 -2.41 10.34 -8.25
C LEU A 36 -3.70 9.81 -7.62
N ARG A 37 -4.66 10.68 -7.26
CA ARG A 37 -6.01 10.25 -6.83
C ARG A 37 -6.72 9.42 -7.89
N VAL A 38 -6.67 9.86 -9.14
CA VAL A 38 -7.25 9.11 -10.27
C VAL A 38 -6.55 7.75 -10.42
N LEU A 39 -5.22 7.74 -10.44
CA LEU A 39 -4.42 6.51 -10.61
C LEU A 39 -4.58 5.51 -9.46
N ALA A 40 -4.91 5.98 -8.25
CA ALA A 40 -5.21 5.11 -7.10
C ALA A 40 -6.46 4.23 -7.32
N THR A 41 -7.31 4.59 -8.28
CA THR A 41 -8.53 3.83 -8.63
C THR A 41 -8.38 2.99 -9.90
N ASP A 42 -7.18 2.95 -10.51
CA ASP A 42 -6.96 2.30 -11.80
C ASP A 42 -7.22 0.79 -11.74
N GLU A 43 -7.85 0.22 -12.76
CA GLU A 43 -8.09 -1.22 -12.86
C GLU A 43 -6.77 -2.03 -12.95
N VAL A 44 -5.70 -1.43 -13.45
CA VAL A 44 -4.41 -2.08 -13.64
C VAL A 44 -3.63 -2.08 -12.33
N ARG A 45 -3.52 -3.25 -11.69
CA ARG A 45 -2.75 -3.45 -10.43
C ARG A 45 -1.36 -2.78 -10.44
N PRO A 46 -0.51 -2.92 -11.48
CA PRO A 46 0.75 -2.17 -11.55
C PRO A 46 0.62 -0.66 -11.37
N VAL A 47 -0.42 -0.02 -11.91
CA VAL A 47 -0.63 1.43 -11.75
C VAL A 47 -0.88 1.75 -10.29
N ARG A 48 -1.85 1.09 -9.65
CA ARG A 48 -2.17 1.28 -8.23
C ARG A 48 -0.98 1.02 -7.32
N LEU A 49 -0.19 -0.03 -7.61
CA LEU A 49 1.03 -0.35 -6.86
C LEU A 49 2.05 0.79 -6.90
N TRP A 50 2.33 1.33 -8.09
CA TRP A 50 3.27 2.44 -8.23
C TRP A 50 2.73 3.74 -7.67
N THR A 51 1.41 3.96 -7.73
CA THR A 51 0.76 5.08 -7.05
C THR A 51 0.92 4.95 -5.54
N ALA A 52 0.70 3.78 -4.94
CA ALA A 52 0.89 3.58 -3.50
C ALA A 52 2.32 3.90 -3.03
N ARG A 53 3.31 3.55 -3.85
CA ARG A 53 4.74 3.80 -3.58
C ARG A 53 5.18 5.24 -3.86
N ASN A 54 4.40 6.05 -4.58
CA ASN A 54 4.83 7.38 -4.98
C ASN A 54 4.85 8.33 -3.76
N PRO A 55 5.97 9.03 -3.50
CA PRO A 55 6.10 9.91 -2.33
C PRO A 55 5.20 11.15 -2.39
N ALA A 56 4.61 11.47 -3.56
CA ALA A 56 3.66 12.57 -3.71
C ALA A 56 2.19 12.12 -3.57
N THR A 57 1.92 10.83 -3.32
CA THR A 57 0.55 10.33 -3.20
C THR A 57 -0.09 10.86 -1.92
N PRO A 58 -1.26 11.51 -2.02
CA PRO A 58 -1.88 12.13 -0.86
C PRO A 58 -2.49 11.09 0.08
N ALA A 59 -2.67 11.48 1.34
CA ALA A 59 -3.19 10.62 2.41
C ALA A 59 -4.54 9.98 2.06
N ASP A 60 -5.47 10.71 1.41
CA ASP A 60 -6.78 10.17 1.02
C ASP A 60 -6.68 9.06 -0.04
N ALA A 61 -5.74 9.18 -0.98
CA ALA A 61 -5.46 8.14 -1.95
C ALA A 61 -4.73 6.94 -1.32
N LEU A 62 -3.81 7.19 -0.39
CA LEU A 62 -3.12 6.12 0.35
C LEU A 62 -4.06 5.33 1.25
N ASP A 63 -5.01 6.00 1.91
CA ASP A 63 -6.05 5.36 2.72
C ASP A 63 -6.87 4.35 1.90
N ARG A 64 -7.24 4.74 0.67
CA ARG A 64 -7.87 3.82 -0.29
C ARG A 64 -6.96 2.65 -0.66
N LEU A 65 -5.70 2.92 -0.97
CA LEU A 65 -4.74 1.90 -1.42
C LEU A 65 -4.33 0.92 -0.31
N ALA A 66 -4.36 1.35 0.95
CA ALA A 66 -4.22 0.48 2.12
C ALA A 66 -5.36 -0.55 2.21
N ARG A 67 -6.53 -0.25 1.64
CA ARG A 67 -7.71 -1.14 1.57
C ARG A 67 -7.83 -1.87 0.23
N ASP A 68 -6.78 -1.87 -0.59
CA ASP A 68 -6.79 -2.56 -1.88
C ASP A 68 -6.93 -4.07 -1.71
N CYS A 69 -7.56 -4.74 -2.69
CA CYS A 69 -7.69 -6.19 -2.67
C CYS A 69 -6.33 -6.90 -2.83
N ASP A 70 -5.36 -6.27 -3.50
CA ASP A 70 -4.04 -6.83 -3.74
C ASP A 70 -3.07 -6.55 -2.59
N ALA A 71 -2.51 -7.60 -1.99
CA ALA A 71 -1.59 -7.49 -0.87
C ALA A 71 -0.30 -6.71 -1.21
N SER A 72 0.18 -6.76 -2.46
CA SER A 72 1.36 -5.98 -2.85
C SER A 72 1.06 -4.49 -2.92
N VAL A 73 -0.16 -4.11 -3.30
CA VAL A 73 -0.60 -2.70 -3.28
C VAL A 73 -0.68 -2.20 -1.83
N ARG A 74 -1.31 -2.97 -0.94
CA ARG A 74 -1.39 -2.64 0.50
C ARG A 74 -0.01 -2.48 1.13
N TRP A 75 0.91 -3.42 0.87
CA TRP A 75 2.30 -3.33 1.34
C TRP A 75 3.01 -2.06 0.85
N ASN A 76 2.82 -1.67 -0.42
CA ASN A 76 3.42 -0.45 -0.96
C ASN A 76 2.80 0.82 -0.36
N ALA A 77 1.53 0.79 0.06
CA ALA A 77 0.92 1.87 0.82
C ALA A 77 1.50 1.95 2.24
N LEU A 78 1.67 0.81 2.92
CA LEU A 78 2.24 0.73 4.27
C LEU A 78 3.69 1.24 4.35
N VAL A 79 4.52 1.02 3.34
CA VAL A 79 5.89 1.56 3.32
C VAL A 79 5.95 3.04 2.91
N ASN A 80 4.82 3.66 2.54
CA ASN A 80 4.77 5.07 2.20
C ASN A 80 4.64 5.93 3.47
N PRO A 81 5.62 6.80 3.77
CA PRO A 81 5.64 7.56 5.02
C PRO A 81 4.48 8.55 5.17
N LEU A 82 3.70 8.82 4.12
CA LEU A 82 2.52 9.69 4.15
C LEU A 82 1.21 8.94 4.47
N LEU A 83 1.25 7.62 4.68
CA LEU A 83 0.06 6.86 5.03
C LEU A 83 -0.51 7.37 6.38
N PRO A 84 -1.82 7.69 6.48
CA PRO A 84 -2.40 8.25 7.70
C PRO A 84 -2.60 7.20 8.79
N ASP A 85 -2.70 7.64 10.04
CA ASP A 85 -2.82 6.79 11.23
C ASP A 85 -4.07 5.90 11.22
N GLU A 86 -5.18 6.41 10.68
CA GLU A 86 -6.43 5.69 10.56
C GLU A 86 -6.30 4.48 9.63
N ALA A 87 -5.51 4.60 8.55
CA ALA A 87 -5.22 3.49 7.64
C ALA A 87 -4.27 2.47 8.28
N LEU A 88 -3.28 2.93 9.07
CA LEU A 88 -2.38 2.07 9.83
C LEU A 88 -3.15 1.23 10.85
N SER A 89 -4.05 1.87 11.59
CA SER A 89 -4.93 1.19 12.58
C SER A 89 -5.77 0.12 11.91
N TRP A 90 -6.43 0.45 10.79
CA TRP A 90 -7.24 -0.51 10.03
C TRP A 90 -6.44 -1.72 9.54
N MET A 91 -5.21 -1.51 9.04
CA MET A 91 -4.36 -2.62 8.60
C MET A 91 -3.91 -3.50 9.76
N ALA A 92 -3.59 -2.91 10.93
CA ALA A 92 -3.19 -3.65 12.12
C ALA A 92 -4.32 -4.56 12.64
N GLU A 93 -5.55 -4.04 12.69
CA GLU A 93 -6.75 -4.79 13.05
C GLU A 93 -7.05 -5.91 12.04
N ARG A 94 -6.92 -5.61 10.74
CA ARG A 94 -7.12 -6.59 9.67
C ARG A 94 -6.15 -7.78 9.79
N GLU A 95 -4.87 -7.54 10.07
CA GLU A 95 -3.89 -8.61 10.27
C GLU A 95 -4.24 -9.51 11.47
N GLU A 96 -4.86 -8.95 12.53
CA GLU A 96 -5.35 -9.72 13.67
C GLU A 96 -6.39 -10.77 13.26
N GLY A 97 -7.29 -10.39 12.34
CA GLY A 97 -8.35 -11.27 11.85
C GLY A 97 -7.90 -12.36 10.87
N GLU A 98 -6.69 -12.26 10.30
CA GLU A 98 -6.23 -13.11 9.18
C GLU A 98 -5.08 -14.08 9.52
N HIS A 99 -4.74 -14.28 10.81
CA HIS A 99 -3.53 -14.99 11.28
C HIS A 99 -3.01 -16.17 10.43
N GLY A 100 -1.72 -16.12 10.05
CA GLY A 100 -0.97 -17.32 9.66
C GLY A 100 0.23 -17.16 8.71
N SER A 101 0.48 -16.00 8.11
CA SER A 101 1.66 -15.87 7.27
C SER A 101 2.90 -15.55 8.12
N ARG A 102 3.80 -16.53 8.21
CA ARG A 102 5.15 -16.46 8.79
C ARG A 102 6.03 -15.32 8.24
N TRP A 103 5.57 -14.57 7.24
CA TRP A 103 6.43 -13.83 6.30
C TRP A 103 6.11 -12.33 6.14
N PHE A 104 5.02 -11.81 6.73
CA PHE A 104 4.71 -10.37 6.69
C PHE A 104 4.22 -9.92 8.06
N HIS A 105 5.05 -9.16 8.79
CA HIS A 105 4.68 -8.55 10.06
C HIS A 105 4.24 -7.11 9.81
N GLU A 106 3.06 -6.90 9.19
CA GLU A 106 2.54 -5.56 8.92
C GLU A 106 2.47 -4.75 10.23
N ARG A 107 1.96 -5.35 11.30
CA ARG A 107 1.95 -4.79 12.66
C ARG A 107 3.32 -4.41 13.18
N SER A 108 4.37 -5.21 12.91
CA SER A 108 5.74 -4.84 13.30
C SER A 108 6.23 -3.62 12.52
N LEU A 109 5.87 -3.49 11.24
CA LEU A 109 6.22 -2.32 10.44
C LEU A 109 5.41 -1.09 10.86
N ILE A 110 4.12 -1.26 11.17
CA ILE A 110 3.21 -0.21 11.65
C ILE A 110 3.72 0.41 12.96
N VAL A 111 4.21 -0.41 13.91
CA VAL A 111 4.82 0.09 15.16
C VAL A 111 5.93 1.12 14.88
N HIS A 112 6.66 0.96 13.78
CA HIS A 112 7.78 1.83 13.40
C HIS A 112 7.43 2.86 12.32
N HIS A 113 6.19 2.88 11.85
CA HIS A 113 5.75 3.81 10.81
C HIS A 113 5.80 5.26 11.30
N PRO A 114 6.32 6.24 10.54
CA PRO A 114 6.48 7.62 11.01
C PRO A 114 5.15 8.25 11.47
N ASN A 115 4.05 7.94 10.81
CA ASN A 115 2.72 8.47 11.14
C ASN A 115 1.89 7.65 12.13
N ALA A 116 2.41 6.54 12.67
CA ALA A 116 1.66 5.81 13.70
C ALA A 116 1.53 6.67 14.97
N SER A 117 0.33 6.81 15.50
CA SER A 117 0.08 7.54 16.74
C SER A 117 0.73 6.83 17.94
N GLU A 118 1.04 7.58 18.99
CA GLU A 118 1.60 7.02 20.21
C GLU A 118 0.68 5.95 20.82
N GLY A 119 -0.64 6.18 20.77
CA GLY A 119 -1.65 5.22 21.20
C GLY A 119 -1.58 3.91 20.42
N LEU A 120 -1.61 3.98 19.08
CA LEU A 120 -1.51 2.81 18.21
C LEU A 120 -0.20 2.04 18.45
N ARG A 121 0.93 2.74 18.59
CA ARG A 121 2.22 2.10 18.88
C ARG A 121 2.20 1.37 20.22
N ALA A 122 1.70 2.02 21.27
CA ALA A 122 1.64 1.43 22.61
C ALA A 122 0.76 0.18 22.64
N GLU A 123 -0.40 0.23 21.98
CA GLU A 123 -1.31 -0.91 21.83
C GLU A 123 -0.62 -2.10 21.12
N LEU A 124 0.02 -1.83 19.99
CA LEU A 124 0.69 -2.88 19.21
C LEU A 124 1.88 -3.49 19.97
N ILE A 125 2.64 -2.69 20.71
CA ILE A 125 3.73 -3.18 21.57
C ILE A 125 3.16 -4.05 22.70
N ALA A 126 2.07 -3.61 23.37
CA ALA A 126 1.41 -4.39 24.41
C ALA A 126 0.86 -5.73 23.87
N ALA A 127 0.39 -5.73 22.62
CA ALA A 127 -0.03 -6.94 21.90
C ALA A 127 1.14 -7.81 21.40
N GLY A 128 2.39 -7.42 21.64
CA GLY A 128 3.58 -8.19 21.27
C GLY A 128 4.00 -8.08 19.80
N ALA A 129 3.47 -7.11 19.05
CA ALA A 129 3.80 -6.91 17.64
C ALA A 129 5.27 -6.50 17.39
N CYS A 130 5.94 -5.94 18.40
CA CYS A 130 7.39 -5.71 18.42
C CYS A 130 7.92 -6.11 19.80
N ARG A 131 8.91 -6.99 19.80
CA ARG A 131 9.65 -7.43 21.01
C ARG A 131 11.00 -6.75 21.12
N CYS A 132 11.12 -5.60 20.50
CA CYS A 132 12.39 -5.00 20.20
C CYS A 132 12.92 -4.26 21.45
N PRO A 133 14.20 -4.45 21.85
CA PRO A 133 14.81 -3.63 22.89
C PRO A 133 14.94 -2.17 22.44
N GLU A 134 15.24 -1.25 23.38
CA GLU A 134 15.28 0.22 23.18
C GLU A 134 16.08 0.71 21.95
N TRP A 135 16.97 -0.13 21.40
CA TRP A 135 17.81 0.14 20.22
C TRP A 135 17.24 -0.37 18.88
N CYS A 136 15.95 -0.70 18.79
CA CYS A 136 15.35 -1.28 17.58
C CYS A 136 15.58 -0.46 16.28
N SER A 137 16.00 -1.17 15.23
CA SER A 137 16.29 -0.70 13.87
C SER A 137 15.07 -0.41 13.00
N GLY A 138 13.84 -0.44 13.54
CA GLY A 138 12.63 -0.08 12.80
C GLY A 138 12.63 1.35 12.22
N ARG A 139 13.52 2.21 12.73
CA ARG A 139 13.84 3.52 12.14
C ARG A 139 14.47 3.44 10.74
N SER A 140 15.05 2.30 10.33
CA SER A 140 15.79 2.15 9.06
C SER A 140 14.90 2.00 7.82
N THR A 141 13.69 1.45 7.96
CA THR A 141 12.75 1.28 6.85
C THR A 141 12.22 2.61 6.30
N PHE A 142 12.17 3.64 7.13
CA PHE A 142 11.69 4.98 6.77
C PHE A 142 12.81 6.04 6.80
N ALA A 143 14.07 5.64 7.04
CA ALA A 143 15.20 6.55 6.98
C ALA A 143 15.47 6.98 5.52
N ALA A 144 15.12 8.24 5.25
CA ALA A 144 15.40 9.09 4.09
C ALA A 144 15.99 8.40 2.82
N ARG A 145 15.15 8.34 1.78
CA ARG A 145 15.57 8.46 0.38
C ARG A 145 14.70 9.48 -0.32
#